data_AF-A0A7C9M254-F1
#
_entry.id   AF-A0A7C9M254-F1
#
_cell.length_a   1.000
_cell.length_b   1.000
_cell.length_c   1.000
_cell.angle_alpha   90.00
_cell.angle_beta   90.00
_cell.angle_gamma   90.00
#
_symmetry.space_group_name_H-M   'P 1'
#
loop_
_entity.id
_entity.type
_entity.pdbx_description
1 polymer ?
#
loop_
_entity_poly.entity_id
_entity_poly.type
_entity_poly.pdbx_seq_one_letter_code
_entity_poly.pdbx_strand_id
1 'polypeptide(L)' 'MADRISTSKVLLIQYGPTMTLAQFKAAFMPSVTEKTVRNQVARGDLPALIGGVFDTQQIGDWWESRCTGAAPRAA' A
#
# COMPACT_ATOMS: atom_id res chain seq x y z
N MET A 1 26.23 -7.60 -1.35
CA MET A 1 25.04 -7.23 -0.56
C MET A 1 23.92 -7.01 -1.56
N ALA A 2 22.92 -7.89 -1.62
CA ALA A 2 21.82 -7.73 -2.57
C ALA A 2 21.01 -6.49 -2.13
N ASP A 3 20.98 -5.47 -2.98
CA ASP A 3 20.17 -4.26 -2.79
C ASP A 3 18.71 -4.72 -2.73
N ARG A 4 18.13 -4.77 -1.53
CA ARG A 4 16.69 -5.07 -1.39
C ARG A 4 15.95 -3.88 -2.00
N ILE A 5 15.35 -4.11 -3.16
CA ILE A 5 14.49 -3.12 -3.79
C ILE A 5 13.28 -2.90 -2.86
N SER A 6 13.23 -1.72 -2.23
CA SER A 6 12.09 -1.32 -1.38
C SER A 6 10.83 -1.23 -2.23
N THR A 7 9.73 -1.79 -1.72
CA THR A 7 8.47 -1.87 -2.46
C THR A 7 7.92 -0.46 -2.75
N SER A 8 8.09 0.46 -1.80
CA SER A 8 7.73 1.87 -1.92
C SER A 8 8.42 2.53 -3.13
N LYS A 9 9.67 2.17 -3.43
CA LYS A 9 10.40 2.70 -4.59
C LYS A 9 9.84 2.17 -5.92
N VAL A 10 9.48 0.90 -5.98
CA VAL A 10 8.88 0.29 -7.20
C VAL A 10 7.52 0.94 -7.48
N LEU A 11 6.70 1.08 -6.45
CA LEU A 11 5.38 1.70 -6.60
C LEU A 11 5.48 3.18 -6.99
N LEU A 12 6.45 3.92 -6.43
CA LEU A 12 6.69 5.32 -6.81
C LEU A 12 7.05 5.45 -8.30
N ILE A 13 7.87 4.55 -8.83
CA ILE A 13 8.24 4.58 -10.25
C ILE A 13 7.03 4.27 -11.14
N GLN A 14 6.17 3.34 -10.71
CA GLN A 14 5.05 2.86 -11.53
C GLN A 14 3.79 3.73 -11.47
N TYR A 15 3.46 4.25 -10.29
CA TYR A 15 2.21 4.94 -10.02
C TYR A 15 2.39 6.41 -9.61
N GLY A 16 3.62 6.82 -9.27
CA GLY A 16 3.90 8.14 -8.72
C GLY A 16 3.63 8.22 -7.21
N PRO A 17 3.55 9.45 -6.65
CA PRO A 17 3.44 9.67 -5.20
C PRO A 17 2.11 9.22 -4.60
N THR A 18 1.07 9.05 -5.42
CA THR A 18 -0.25 8.61 -4.97
C THR A 18 -0.78 7.48 -5.83
N MET A 19 -1.53 6.57 -5.22
CA MET A 19 -2.24 5.48 -5.90
C MET A 19 -3.73 5.59 -5.68
N THR A 20 -4.52 5.44 -6.75
CA THR A 20 -5.97 5.36 -6.59
C THR A 20 -6.38 4.02 -5.98
N LEU A 21 -7.57 3.97 -5.40
CA LEU A 21 -8.11 2.72 -4.85
C LEU A 21 -8.24 1.62 -5.90
N ALA A 22 -8.57 1.98 -7.15
CA ALA A 22 -8.63 1.05 -8.27
C ALA A 22 -7.25 0.47 -8.61
N GLN A 23 -6.21 1.31 -8.65
CA GLN A 23 -4.82 0.87 -8.89
C GLN A 23 -4.31 -0.02 -7.76
N PHE A 24 -4.56 0.37 -6.50
CA PHE A 24 -4.19 -0.43 -5.34
C PHE A 24 -4.86 -1.81 -5.38
N LYS A 25 -6.17 -1.85 -5.65
CA LYS A 25 -6.91 -3.09 -5.81
C LYS A 25 -6.30 -3.95 -6.93
N ALA A 26 -6.03 -3.37 -8.10
CA ALA A 26 -5.45 -4.11 -9.22
C ALA A 26 -4.08 -4.71 -8.89
N ALA A 27 -3.24 -3.99 -8.13
CA ALA A 27 -1.89 -4.42 -7.77
C ALA A 27 -1.86 -5.45 -6.63
N PHE A 28 -2.64 -5.24 -5.57
CA PHE A 28 -2.51 -5.99 -4.32
C PHE A 28 -3.69 -6.90 -4.00
N MET A 29 -4.90 -6.58 -4.48
CA MET A 29 -6.12 -7.29 -4.12
C MET A 29 -7.08 -7.44 -5.32
N PRO A 30 -6.65 -8.04 -6.45
CA PRO A 30 -7.43 -8.00 -7.69
C PRO A 30 -8.80 -8.69 -7.56
N SER A 31 -8.89 -9.70 -6.68
CA SER A 31 -10.09 -10.52 -6.47
C SER A 31 -11.15 -9.88 -5.56
N VAL A 32 -10.85 -8.77 -4.87
CA VAL A 32 -11.82 -8.14 -3.95
C VAL A 32 -12.50 -6.93 -4.59
N THR A 33 -13.66 -6.56 -4.05
CA THR A 33 -14.37 -5.35 -4.49
C THR A 33 -13.77 -4.10 -3.88
N GLU A 34 -13.91 -2.96 -4.57
CA GLU A 34 -13.47 -1.66 -4.04
C GLU A 34 -14.14 -1.31 -2.70
N LYS A 35 -15.39 -1.72 -2.52
CA LYS A 35 -16.11 -1.58 -1.24
C LYS A 35 -15.40 -2.33 -0.12
N THR A 36 -14.91 -3.54 -0.40
CA THR A 36 -14.16 -4.34 0.58
C THR A 36 -12.82 -3.68 0.92
N VAL A 37 -12.13 -3.08 -0.05
CA VAL A 37 -10.91 -2.29 0.21
C VAL A 37 -11.23 -1.09 1.11
N ARG A 38 -12.27 -0.30 0.79
CA ARG A 38 -12.70 0.83 1.63
C ARG A 38 -13.07 0.39 3.06
N ASN A 39 -13.75 -0.74 3.22
CA ASN A 39 -14.07 -1.30 4.53
C ASN A 39 -12.81 -1.69 5.31
N GLN A 40 -11.79 -2.24 4.65
CA GLN A 40 -10.51 -2.56 5.29
C GLN A 40 -9.74 -1.30 5.69
N VAL A 41 -9.78 -0.24 4.87
CA VAL A 41 -9.25 1.09 5.26
C VAL A 41 -9.97 1.61 6.50
N ALA A 42 -11.32 1.56 6.52
CA ALA A 42 -12.11 2.01 7.66
C ALA A 42 -11.86 1.18 8.94
N ARG A 43 -11.48 -0.09 8.80
CA ARG A 43 -11.09 -0.98 9.91
C ARG A 43 -9.65 -0.78 10.36
N GLY A 44 -8.83 -0.03 9.62
CA GLY A 44 -7.40 0.16 9.90
C GLY A 44 -6.50 -0.98 9.42
N ASP A 45 -7.00 -1.92 8.61
CA ASP A 45 -6.20 -3.03 8.06
C ASP A 45 -5.29 -2.57 6.90
N LEU A 46 -5.64 -1.44 6.27
CA LEU A 46 -4.95 -0.81 5.14
C LEU A 46 -4.58 0.64 5.49
N PRO A 47 -3.58 1.22 4.80
CA PRO A 47 -3.25 2.63 4.96
C PRO A 47 -4.44 3.56 4.74
N ALA A 48 -4.42 4.72 5.38
CA ALA A 48 -5.51 5.68 5.25
C ALA A 48 -5.58 6.27 3.83
N LEU A 49 -6.80 6.55 3.37
CA LEU A 49 -7.02 7.33 2.15
C LEU A 49 -6.96 8.83 2.50
N ILE A 50 -6.04 9.55 1.88
CA ILE A 50 -5.92 11.00 2.00
C ILE A 50 -6.58 11.62 0.76
N GLY A 51 -7.69 12.34 0.94
CA GLY A 51 -8.43 12.92 -0.19
C GLY A 51 -8.99 11.90 -1.18
N GLY A 52 -9.14 10.63 -0.78
CA GLY A 52 -9.64 9.55 -1.64
C GLY A 52 -8.58 8.76 -2.41
N VAL A 53 -7.30 9.05 -2.19
CA VAL A 53 -6.16 8.29 -2.76
C VAL A 53 -5.26 7.76 -1.65
N PHE A 54 -4.50 6.70 -1.95
CA PHE A 54 -3.45 6.19 -1.09
C PHE A 54 -2.15 6.95 -1.32
N ASP A 55 -1.40 7.16 -0.25
CA ASP A 55 -0.01 7.56 -0.34
C ASP A 55 0.85 6.34 -0.70
N THR A 56 1.63 6.44 -1.78
CA THR A 56 2.40 5.31 -2.31
C THR A 56 3.51 4.85 -1.35
N GLN A 57 4.07 5.77 -0.55
CA GLN A 57 5.06 5.41 0.46
C GLN A 57 4.42 4.57 1.57
N GLN A 58 3.28 5.01 2.10
CA GLN A 58 2.56 4.27 3.14
C GLN A 58 2.12 2.88 2.69
N ILE A 59 1.76 2.71 1.41
CA ILE A 59 1.46 1.38 0.84
C ILE A 59 2.72 0.52 0.81
N GLY A 60 3.86 1.08 0.40
CA GLY A 60 5.14 0.38 0.42
C GLY A 60 5.51 -0.11 1.82
N ASP A 61 5.44 0.77 2.82
CA ASP A 61 5.73 0.43 4.21
C ASP A 61 4.77 -0.62 4.78
N TRP A 62 3.48 -0.50 4.47
CA TRP A 62 2.48 -1.50 4.84
C TRP A 62 2.79 -2.86 4.22
N TRP A 63 3.15 -2.91 2.93
CA TRP A 63 3.47 -4.16 2.26
C TRP A 63 4.74 -4.80 2.82
N GLU A 64 5.79 -3.99 3.03
CA GLU A 64 7.04 -4.47 3.61
C GLU A 64 6.85 -4.99 5.05
N SER A 65 5.98 -4.36 5.85
CA SER A 65 5.61 -4.85 7.19
C SER A 65 4.96 -6.24 7.15
N ARG A 66 4.11 -6.50 6.14
CA ARG A 66 3.45 -7.80 5.94
C ARG A 66 4.40 -8.87 5.42
N CYS A 67 5.25 -8.53 4.45
CA CYS A 67 6.19 -9.50 3.86
C CYS A 67 7.35 -9.87 4.77
N THR A 68 7.80 -8.95 5.62
CA THR A 68 8.95 -9.18 6.51
C THR A 68 8.52 -9.71 7.88
N GLY A 69 7.22 -9.65 8.22
CA GLY A 69 6.72 -9.90 9.58
C GLY A 69 7.25 -8.91 10.62
N ALA A 70 7.93 -7.85 10.16
CA ALA A 70 8.48 -6.81 11.01
C ALA A 70 7.39 -5.79 11.31
N ALA A 71 7.18 -5.51 12.61
CA ALA A 71 6.27 -4.46 13.06
C ALA A 71 6.59 -3.14 12.32
N PRO A 72 5.58 -2.34 11.95
CA PRO A 72 5.79 -1.09 11.24
C PRO A 72 6.83 -0.25 11.99
N ARG A 73 7.86 0.19 11.28
CA ARG A 73 8.94 0.99 11.88
C ARG A 73 8.32 2.29 12.36
N ALA A 74 8.10 2.38 13.67
CA ALA A 74 7.68 3.61 14.32
C ALA A 74 8.72 4.69 13.97
N ALA A 75 8.21 5.82 13.49
CA ALA A 75 8.99 7.01 13.16
C ALA A 75 9.83 7.49 14.35
#